data_AF-A0A9D8RLR6-F1
#
_entry.id   AF-A0A9D8RLR6-F1
#
_cell.length_a   1.000
_cell.length_b   1.000
_cell.length_c   1.000
_cell.angle_alpha   90.00
_cell.angle_beta   90.00
_cell.angle_gamma   90.00
#
_symmetry.space_group_name_H-M   'P 1'
#
loop_
_entity.id
_entity.type
_entity.pdbx_description
1 polymer ?
#
loop_
_entity_poly.entity_id
_entity_poly.type
_entity_poly.pdbx_seq_one_letter_code
_entity_poly.pdbx_strand_id
1 'polypeptide(L)'
;MAKKKGDNDIRSDMFFRAKIMYIVFFLIALCVVGRLVWVMMPSGETAYNAARLENRIFLRDTIISRRGAILARDGEPLATSILRYRIDFDMGSEGFDDDEVFRENADSLSKLLAGFFKDRSSAEYRRRLISERERNFKRVYSHDSIVKRSSDLITLLVDLMRDDAFQVLKVDTAVRNHRPVQILPRAVDFNEWQELSTYPILNGNM
;
A
#
# COMPACT_ATOMS: atom_id res chain seq x y z
N MET A 1 35.89 -76.40 1.44
CA MET A 1 35.13 -76.53 2.70
C MET A 1 34.36 -75.22 2.94
N ALA A 2 33.05 -75.21 2.75
CA ALA A 2 32.22 -74.05 3.07
C ALA A 2 31.97 -74.02 4.59
N LYS A 3 32.56 -73.05 5.28
CA LYS A 3 32.40 -72.88 6.73
C LYS A 3 30.95 -72.48 7.01
N LYS A 4 30.15 -73.40 7.55
CA LYS A 4 28.75 -73.17 7.90
C LYS A 4 28.70 -72.10 8.99
N LYS A 5 28.24 -70.89 8.64
CA LYS A 5 28.16 -69.73 9.53
C LYS A 5 27.26 -70.10 10.72
N GLY A 6 27.78 -69.99 11.93
CA GLY A 6 27.02 -70.35 13.14
C GLY A 6 25.78 -69.47 13.29
N ASP A 7 24.70 -70.00 13.86
CA ASP A 7 23.41 -69.30 14.00
C ASP A 7 23.54 -67.93 14.69
N ASN A 8 24.50 -67.78 15.62
CA ASN A 8 24.83 -66.51 16.29
C ASN A 8 25.42 -65.44 15.35
N ASP A 9 26.09 -65.86 14.27
CA ASP A 9 26.76 -65.02 13.28
C ASP A 9 25.78 -64.52 12.20
N ILE A 10 24.66 -65.22 12.01
CA ILE A 10 23.52 -64.77 11.18
C ILE A 10 22.68 -63.75 11.96
N ARG A 11 22.38 -64.04 13.24
CA ARG A 11 21.65 -63.11 14.11
C ARG A 11 22.39 -61.79 14.28
N SER A 12 23.71 -61.82 14.50
CA SER A 12 24.52 -60.59 14.64
C SER A 12 24.62 -59.78 13.35
N ASP A 13 24.72 -60.41 12.17
CA ASP A 13 24.67 -59.69 10.87
C ASP A 13 23.29 -59.02 10.66
N MET A 14 22.21 -59.71 11.03
CA MET A 14 20.86 -59.14 10.99
C MET A 14 20.73 -57.91 11.90
N PHE A 15 21.20 -58.00 13.15
CA PHE A 15 21.17 -56.88 14.09
C PHE A 15 22.09 -55.72 13.65
N PHE A 16 23.23 -56.01 13.02
CA PHE A 16 24.15 -54.98 12.52
C PHE A 16 23.52 -54.14 11.40
N ARG A 17 22.89 -54.78 10.41
CA ARG A 17 22.21 -54.08 9.32
C ARG A 17 21.02 -53.25 9.81
N ALA A 18 20.24 -53.79 10.75
CA ALA A 18 19.16 -53.05 11.39
C ALA A 18 19.68 -51.81 12.12
N LYS A 19 20.80 -51.95 12.87
CA LYS A 19 21.44 -50.83 13.59
C LYS A 19 21.91 -49.74 12.63
N ILE A 20 22.51 -50.09 11.49
CA ILE A 20 22.89 -49.12 10.45
C ILE A 20 21.67 -48.36 9.94
N MET A 21 20.58 -49.07 9.65
CA MET A 21 19.35 -48.46 9.18
C MET A 21 18.77 -47.46 10.21
N TYR A 22 18.75 -47.83 11.50
CA TYR A 22 18.33 -46.91 12.57
C TYR A 22 19.21 -45.67 12.66
N ILE A 23 20.53 -45.81 12.52
CA ILE A 23 21.46 -44.67 12.55
C ILE A 23 21.20 -43.74 11.36
N VAL A 24 20.96 -44.28 10.16
CA VAL A 24 20.65 -43.47 8.97
C VAL A 24 19.35 -42.68 9.16
N PHE A 25 18.28 -43.33 9.63
CA PHE A 25 17.02 -42.62 9.91
C PHE A 25 17.17 -41.57 10.99
N PHE A 26 17.96 -41.86 12.03
CA PHE A 26 18.26 -40.88 13.09
C PHE A 26 18.99 -39.65 12.55
N LEU A 27 19.96 -39.82 11.65
CA LEU A 27 20.67 -38.71 11.01
C LEU A 27 19.75 -37.87 10.11
N ILE A 28 18.84 -38.51 9.35
CA ILE A 28 17.84 -37.79 8.55
C ILE A 28 16.92 -36.96 9.46
N ALA A 29 16.43 -37.56 10.54
CA ALA A 29 15.59 -36.86 11.52
C ALA A 29 16.34 -35.65 12.12
N LEU A 30 17.61 -35.83 12.49
CA LEU A 30 18.46 -34.75 13.00
C LEU A 30 18.65 -33.63 11.97
N CYS A 31 18.80 -33.96 10.69
CA CYS A 31 18.91 -32.99 9.60
C CYS A 31 17.63 -32.16 9.43
N VAL A 32 16.47 -32.80 9.47
CA VAL A 32 15.16 -32.12 9.40
C VAL A 32 14.97 -31.19 10.61
N VAL A 33 15.25 -31.67 11.82
CA VAL A 33 15.18 -30.86 13.04
C VAL A 33 16.16 -29.69 12.97
N GLY A 34 17.40 -29.92 12.53
CA GLY A 34 18.39 -28.86 12.33
C GLY A 34 17.91 -27.81 11.32
N ARG A 35 17.29 -28.23 10.21
CA ARG A 35 16.71 -27.31 9.22
C ARG A 35 15.55 -26.51 9.80
N LEU A 36 14.70 -27.12 10.62
CA LEU A 36 13.61 -26.44 11.33
C LEU A 36 14.13 -25.40 12.31
N VAL A 37 15.10 -25.77 13.16
CA VAL A 37 15.76 -24.84 14.09
C VAL A 37 16.40 -23.69 13.32
N TRP A 38 17.05 -23.96 12.19
CA TRP A 38 17.61 -22.91 11.32
C TRP A 38 16.54 -21.97 10.75
N VAL A 39 15.37 -22.47 10.32
CA VAL A 39 14.25 -21.60 9.87
C VAL A 39 13.70 -20.77 11.04
N MET A 40 13.61 -21.37 12.23
CA MET A 40 13.08 -20.74 13.43
C MET A 40 14.06 -19.74 14.05
N MET A 41 15.34 -19.79 13.69
CA MET A 41 16.32 -18.79 14.14
C MET A 41 15.90 -17.41 13.61
N PRO A 42 15.82 -16.39 14.49
CA PRO A 42 15.46 -15.04 14.12
C PRO A 42 16.61 -14.44 13.30
N SER A 43 16.54 -14.59 11.99
CA SER A 43 17.31 -13.78 11.07
C SER A 43 16.59 -12.43 11.00
N GLY A 44 17.32 -11.30 11.00
CA GLY A 44 16.69 -9.98 10.87
C GLY A 44 15.74 -9.92 9.65
N GLU A 45 16.09 -10.65 8.59
CA GLU A 45 15.25 -10.87 7.42
C GLU A 45 13.98 -11.69 7.70
N THR A 46 14.02 -12.74 8.52
CA THR A 46 12.80 -13.53 8.83
C THR A 46 11.86 -12.79 9.75
N ALA A 47 12.35 -12.00 10.71
CA ALA A 47 11.51 -11.13 11.53
C ALA A 47 10.93 -9.96 10.72
N TYR A 48 11.72 -9.34 9.84
CA TYR A 48 11.27 -8.30 8.90
C TYR A 48 10.22 -8.85 7.93
N ASN A 49 10.47 -10.02 7.35
CA ASN A 49 9.52 -10.67 6.46
C ASN A 49 8.26 -11.11 7.24
N ALA A 50 8.39 -11.71 8.43
CA ALA A 50 7.24 -12.10 9.25
C ALA A 50 6.36 -10.90 9.64
N ALA A 51 6.94 -9.78 10.07
CA ALA A 51 6.20 -8.54 10.34
C ALA A 51 5.52 -7.97 9.08
N ARG A 52 6.17 -8.11 7.91
CA ARG A 52 5.57 -7.76 6.61
C ARG A 52 4.43 -8.71 6.22
N LEU A 53 4.50 -9.98 6.61
CA LEU A 53 3.48 -11.01 6.34
C LEU A 53 2.31 -10.94 7.32
N GLU A 54 2.52 -10.62 8.59
CA GLU A 54 1.49 -10.56 9.63
C GLU A 54 0.40 -9.52 9.30
N ASN A 55 0.77 -8.43 8.64
CA ASN A 55 -0.15 -7.35 8.26
C ASN A 55 -0.81 -7.51 6.88
N ARG A 56 -0.57 -8.61 6.14
CA ARG A 56 -1.19 -8.81 4.83
C ARG A 56 -1.82 -10.20 4.75
N ILE A 57 -3.16 -10.23 4.69
CA ILE A 57 -3.93 -11.28 4.00
C ILE A 57 -3.13 -11.66 2.75
N PHE A 58 -2.85 -12.95 2.50
CA PHE A 58 -1.99 -13.44 1.42
C PHE A 58 -2.44 -12.92 0.04
N LEU A 59 -2.11 -11.67 -0.26
CA LEU A 59 -2.23 -11.07 -1.57
C LEU A 59 -1.09 -11.67 -2.36
N ARG A 60 -1.42 -12.68 -3.16
CA ARG A 60 -0.51 -13.27 -4.12
C ARG A 60 -0.24 -12.22 -5.21
N ASP A 61 0.69 -11.32 -4.92
CA ASP A 61 1.10 -10.33 -5.90
C ASP A 61 1.99 -11.02 -6.93
N THR A 62 1.53 -11.05 -8.17
CA THR A 62 2.28 -11.68 -9.26
C THR A 62 3.22 -10.62 -9.81
N ILE A 63 4.51 -10.74 -9.51
CA ILE A 63 5.52 -9.85 -10.09
C ILE A 63 5.62 -10.19 -11.58
N ILE A 64 5.03 -9.33 -12.42
CA ILE A 64 5.09 -9.48 -13.86
C ILE A 64 6.54 -9.26 -14.32
N SER A 65 7.05 -10.16 -15.15
CA SER A 65 8.36 -9.98 -15.78
C SER A 65 8.36 -8.74 -16.66
N ARG A 66 9.39 -7.88 -16.55
CA ARG A 66 9.53 -6.71 -17.42
C ARG A 66 9.86 -7.15 -18.86
N ARG A 67 9.22 -6.51 -19.86
CA ARG A 67 9.54 -6.71 -21.27
C ARG A 67 10.98 -6.25 -21.55
N GLY A 68 11.73 -7.02 -22.35
CA GLY A 68 13.05 -6.59 -22.83
C GLY A 68 12.97 -5.37 -23.75
N ALA A 69 14.03 -4.55 -23.74
CA ALA A 69 14.16 -3.42 -24.66
C ALA A 69 14.68 -3.89 -26.02
N ILE A 70 14.17 -3.29 -27.09
CA ILE A 70 14.70 -3.41 -28.46
C ILE A 70 15.55 -2.18 -28.72
N LEU A 71 16.83 -2.39 -29.01
CA LEU A 71 17.81 -1.33 -29.29
C LEU A 71 18.20 -1.36 -30.76
N ALA A 72 18.52 -0.19 -31.32
CA ALA A 72 19.18 -0.06 -32.61
C ALA A 72 20.64 -0.54 -32.53
N ARG A 73 21.32 -0.67 -33.67
CA ARG A 73 22.70 -1.18 -33.75
C ARG A 73 23.71 -0.29 -33.02
N ASP A 74 23.42 0.99 -32.92
CA ASP A 74 24.15 2.02 -32.18
C ASP A 74 23.82 2.06 -30.68
N GLY A 75 22.83 1.27 -30.23
CA GLY A 75 22.39 1.20 -28.84
C GLY A 75 21.21 2.11 -28.49
N GLU A 76 20.66 2.88 -29.44
CA GLU A 76 19.51 3.74 -29.18
C GLU A 76 18.23 2.91 -28.94
N PRO A 77 17.41 3.19 -27.91
CA PRO A 77 16.20 2.41 -27.65
C PRO A 77 15.10 2.68 -28.68
N LEU A 78 14.73 1.67 -29.47
CA LEU A 78 13.60 1.71 -30.41
C LEU A 78 12.27 1.35 -29.75
N ALA A 79 12.29 0.42 -28.80
CA ALA A 79 11.12 0.06 -28.01
C ALA A 79 11.54 -0.36 -26.60
N THR A 80 11.20 0.46 -25.60
CA THR A 80 11.49 0.18 -24.18
C THR A 80 10.28 0.49 -23.30
N SER A 81 10.22 -0.12 -22.13
CA SER A 81 9.19 0.17 -21.13
C SER A 81 9.66 1.33 -20.25
N ILE A 82 9.04 2.50 -20.43
CA ILE A 82 9.28 3.68 -19.59
C ILE A 82 8.25 3.79 -18.48
N LEU A 83 8.68 4.21 -17.29
CA LEU A 83 7.77 4.57 -16.21
C LEU A 83 7.12 5.91 -16.56
N ARG A 84 5.79 5.98 -16.43
CA ARG A 84 5.04 7.23 -16.54
C ARG A 84 4.21 7.42 -15.28
N TYR A 85 4.14 8.65 -14.83
CA TYR A 85 3.33 9.05 -13.68
C TYR A 85 1.95 9.47 -14.17
N ARG A 86 0.93 9.09 -13.42
CA ARG A 86 -0.44 9.54 -13.63
C ARG A 86 -0.85 10.30 -12.39
N ILE A 87 -1.40 11.49 -12.60
CA ILE A 87 -1.93 12.31 -11.52
C ILE A 87 -3.44 12.12 -11.49
N ASP A 88 -3.90 11.55 -10.38
CA ASP A 88 -5.30 11.29 -10.10
C ASP A 88 -5.69 12.05 -8.83
N PHE A 89 -6.92 12.56 -8.78
CA PHE A 89 -7.54 13.12 -7.59
C PHE A 89 -8.43 12.09 -6.90
N ASP A 90 -8.33 12.01 -5.59
CA ASP A 90 -9.27 11.27 -4.77
C ASP A 90 -10.44 12.18 -4.35
N MET A 91 -11.56 12.06 -5.05
CA MET A 91 -12.78 12.82 -4.74
C MET A 91 -13.50 12.34 -3.47
N GLY A 92 -13.07 11.21 -2.88
CA GLY A 92 -13.58 10.69 -1.61
C GLY A 92 -12.81 11.17 -0.37
N SER A 93 -11.80 12.02 -0.55
CA SER A 93 -10.98 12.55 0.55
C SER A 93 -11.80 13.38 1.55
N GLU A 94 -11.41 13.35 2.83
CA GLU A 94 -12.00 14.12 3.93
C GLU A 94 -11.96 15.64 3.69
N GLY A 95 -10.96 16.11 2.92
CA GLY A 95 -10.90 17.52 2.53
C GLY A 95 -12.07 18.02 1.68
N PHE A 96 -12.94 17.12 1.18
CA PHE A 96 -14.10 17.47 0.35
C PHE A 96 -15.46 17.24 1.04
N ASP A 97 -15.47 17.04 2.36
CA ASP A 97 -16.68 16.78 3.13
C ASP A 97 -17.63 17.99 3.15
N ASP A 98 -17.08 19.19 3.32
CA ASP A 98 -17.84 20.43 3.33
C ASP A 98 -18.24 20.82 1.89
N ASP A 99 -19.54 20.73 1.60
CA ASP A 99 -20.12 21.03 0.28
C ASP A 99 -20.04 22.52 -0.08
N GLU A 100 -20.14 23.40 0.91
CA GLU A 100 -20.08 24.85 0.69
C GLU A 100 -18.65 25.25 0.32
N VAL A 101 -17.69 24.84 1.16
CA VAL A 101 -16.25 25.07 0.92
C VAL A 101 -15.80 24.43 -0.39
N PHE A 102 -16.28 23.21 -0.71
CA PHE A 102 -15.96 22.58 -1.98
C PHE A 102 -16.48 23.39 -3.16
N ARG A 103 -17.76 23.79 -3.15
CA ARG A 103 -18.36 24.52 -4.28
C ARG A 103 -17.74 25.89 -4.49
N GLU A 104 -17.39 26.57 -3.41
CA GLU A 104 -16.69 27.86 -3.46
C GLU A 104 -15.28 27.69 -4.05
N ASN A 105 -14.49 26.76 -3.50
CA ASN A 105 -13.11 26.55 -3.94
C ASN A 105 -12.99 25.83 -5.29
N ALA A 106 -13.99 25.05 -5.70
CA ALA A 106 -13.99 24.35 -6.98
C ALA A 106 -13.92 25.32 -8.17
N ASP A 107 -14.52 26.51 -8.07
CA ASP A 107 -14.42 27.52 -9.13
C ASP A 107 -12.99 28.07 -9.25
N SER A 108 -12.40 28.48 -8.13
CA SER A 108 -11.01 28.96 -8.06
C SER A 108 -10.02 27.90 -8.55
N LEU A 109 -10.16 26.66 -8.06
CA LEU A 109 -9.33 25.55 -8.49
C LEU A 109 -9.46 25.29 -9.99
N SER A 110 -10.69 25.32 -10.53
CA SER A 110 -10.92 25.10 -11.96
C SER A 110 -10.27 26.16 -12.84
N LYS A 111 -10.25 27.43 -12.38
CA LYS A 111 -9.56 28.52 -13.08
C LYS A 111 -8.05 28.30 -13.09
N LEU A 112 -7.48 27.88 -11.96
CA LEU A 112 -6.05 27.57 -11.84
C LEU A 112 -5.66 26.37 -12.71
N LEU A 113 -6.45 25.30 -12.68
CA LEU A 113 -6.23 24.11 -13.52
C LEU A 113 -6.30 24.45 -15.01
N ALA A 114 -7.29 25.25 -15.44
CA ALA A 114 -7.40 25.70 -16.82
C ALA A 114 -6.22 26.58 -17.24
N GLY A 115 -5.76 27.49 -16.38
CA GLY A 115 -4.59 28.34 -16.65
C GLY A 115 -3.29 27.55 -16.72
N PHE A 116 -3.17 26.51 -15.90
CA PHE A 116 -1.99 25.65 -15.82
C PHE A 116 -1.91 24.67 -16.99
N PHE A 117 -2.94 23.84 -17.19
CA PHE A 117 -2.93 22.78 -18.20
C PHE A 117 -3.27 23.27 -19.60
N LYS A 118 -4.09 24.33 -19.72
CA LYS A 118 -4.50 24.92 -21.01
C LYS A 118 -5.11 23.93 -21.99
N ASP A 119 -5.59 22.78 -21.51
CA ASP A 119 -6.21 21.71 -22.29
C ASP A 119 -7.74 21.84 -22.32
N ARG A 120 -8.33 22.42 -21.27
CA ARG A 120 -9.77 22.57 -21.07
C ARG A 120 -10.12 23.94 -20.53
N SER A 121 -11.38 24.33 -20.74
CA SER A 121 -11.92 25.54 -20.12
C SER A 121 -12.15 25.36 -18.62
N SER A 122 -12.07 26.45 -17.86
CA SER A 122 -12.41 26.46 -16.43
C SER A 122 -13.81 25.90 -16.14
N ALA A 123 -14.79 26.21 -17.01
CA ALA A 123 -16.15 25.71 -16.85
C ALA A 123 -16.26 24.19 -17.02
N GLU A 124 -15.42 23.61 -17.88
CA GLU A 124 -15.37 22.16 -18.08
C GLU A 124 -14.72 21.45 -16.88
N TYR A 125 -13.62 21.99 -16.35
CA TYR A 125 -13.01 21.49 -15.12
C TYR A 125 -14.00 21.50 -13.96
N ARG A 126 -14.70 22.63 -13.75
CA ARG A 126 -15.69 22.77 -12.68
C ARG A 126 -16.79 21.73 -12.78
N ARG A 127 -17.36 21.55 -13.98
CA ARG A 127 -18.38 20.53 -14.22
C ARG A 127 -17.88 19.13 -13.89
N ARG A 128 -16.65 18.81 -14.30
CA ARG A 128 -16.05 17.50 -14.06
C ARG A 128 -15.82 17.25 -12.56
N LEU A 129 -15.22 18.20 -11.84
CA LEU A 129 -15.00 18.12 -10.39
C LEU A 129 -16.31 17.87 -9.63
N ILE A 130 -17.36 18.62 -9.94
CA ILE A 130 -18.68 18.45 -9.31
C ILE A 130 -19.25 17.07 -9.64
N SER A 131 -19.26 16.68 -10.92
CA SER A 131 -19.84 15.40 -11.34
C SER A 131 -19.12 14.19 -10.75
N GLU A 132 -17.79 14.26 -10.59
CA GLU A 132 -17.00 13.17 -10.02
C GLU A 132 -17.11 13.13 -8.51
N ARG A 133 -17.26 14.28 -7.84
CA ARG A 133 -17.61 14.31 -6.41
C ARG A 133 -18.96 13.67 -6.16
N GLU A 134 -20.01 14.07 -6.88
CA GLU A 134 -21.36 13.50 -6.70
C GLU A 134 -21.42 11.98 -6.91
N ARG A 135 -20.57 11.45 -7.79
CA ARG A 135 -20.47 10.00 -8.04
C ARG A 135 -19.75 9.24 -6.93
N ASN A 136 -18.73 9.85 -6.32
CA ASN A 136 -17.83 9.19 -5.39
C ASN A 136 -18.10 9.54 -3.93
N PHE A 137 -18.90 10.57 -3.67
CA PHE A 137 -19.25 11.05 -2.35
C PHE A 137 -20.77 11.11 -2.19
N LYS A 138 -21.29 10.37 -1.21
CA LYS A 138 -22.70 10.43 -0.82
C LYS A 138 -22.82 10.61 0.68
N ARG A 139 -23.35 11.76 1.10
CA ARG A 139 -23.71 12.01 2.51
C ARG A 139 -24.91 11.14 2.88
N VAL A 140 -24.79 10.34 3.94
CA VAL A 140 -25.84 9.38 4.35
C VAL A 140 -26.50 9.80 5.65
N TYR A 141 -25.71 10.09 6.68
CA TYR A 141 -26.24 10.47 7.99
C TYR A 141 -25.59 11.76 8.46
N SER A 142 -26.36 12.54 9.20
CA SER A 142 -25.90 13.76 9.85
C SER A 142 -26.32 13.66 11.30
N HIS A 143 -25.36 13.62 12.21
CA HIS A 143 -25.64 13.60 13.64
C HIS A 143 -24.87 14.69 14.37
N ASP A 144 -25.47 15.22 15.41
CA ASP A 144 -24.81 16.21 16.26
C ASP A 144 -23.88 15.48 17.22
N SER A 145 -22.58 15.75 17.11
CA SER A 145 -21.55 15.19 17.97
C SER A 145 -20.94 16.28 18.83
N ILE A 146 -20.70 15.96 20.10
CA ILE A 146 -20.09 16.89 21.04
C ILE A 146 -18.58 16.66 20.96
N VAL A 147 -17.85 17.62 20.39
CA VAL A 147 -16.40 17.55 20.22
C VAL A 147 -15.75 18.63 21.10
N LYS A 148 -14.55 18.35 21.61
CA LYS A 148 -13.76 19.33 22.35
C LYS A 148 -13.32 20.45 21.39
N ARG A 149 -13.53 21.71 21.79
CA ARG A 149 -13.17 22.89 20.96
C ARG A 149 -11.66 23.00 20.71
N SER A 150 -10.84 22.64 21.70
CA SER A 150 -9.37 22.73 21.62
C SER A 150 -8.70 21.41 22.00
N SER A 151 -7.64 21.04 21.27
CA SER A 151 -6.75 19.91 21.60
C SER A 151 -5.74 20.26 22.69
N ASP A 152 -5.36 21.53 22.79
CA ASP A 152 -4.26 21.98 23.64
C ASP A 152 -4.71 22.14 25.09
N LEU A 153 -3.87 21.65 26.02
CA LEU A 153 -4.17 21.52 27.45
C LEU A 153 -4.50 22.84 28.15
N ILE A 154 -3.78 23.92 27.82
CA ILE A 154 -3.97 25.25 28.41
C ILE A 154 -5.28 25.88 27.93
N THR A 155 -5.53 25.83 26.62
CA THR A 155 -6.74 26.38 26.00
C THR A 155 -7.98 25.61 26.47
N LEU A 156 -7.88 24.28 26.56
CA LEU A 156 -8.96 23.45 27.09
C LEU A 156 -9.33 23.80 28.54
N LEU A 157 -8.35 24.11 29.39
CA LEU A 157 -8.59 24.53 30.77
C LEU A 157 -9.33 25.88 30.83
N VAL A 158 -8.95 26.83 29.97
CA VAL A 158 -9.61 28.15 29.87
C VAL A 158 -11.04 27.98 29.37
N ASP A 159 -11.25 27.18 28.33
CA ASP A 159 -12.59 26.93 27.76
C ASP A 159 -13.48 26.20 28.76
N LEU A 160 -12.92 25.30 29.59
CA LEU A 160 -13.65 24.63 30.65
C LEU A 160 -14.09 25.58 31.76
N MET A 161 -13.22 26.54 32.15
CA MET A 161 -13.62 27.58 33.11
C MET A 161 -14.71 28.52 32.56
N ARG A 162 -14.82 28.65 31.25
CA ARG A 162 -15.87 29.46 30.57
C ARG A 162 -17.12 28.66 30.22
N ASP A 163 -17.17 27.38 30.58
CA ASP A 163 -18.25 26.43 30.21
C ASP A 163 -18.45 26.28 28.69
N ASP A 164 -17.42 26.60 27.91
CA ASP A 164 -17.39 26.62 26.43
C ASP A 164 -16.49 25.52 25.85
N ALA A 165 -16.05 24.56 26.68
CA ALA A 165 -15.10 23.51 26.30
C ALA A 165 -15.59 22.57 25.18
N PHE A 166 -16.91 22.49 25.02
CA PHE A 166 -17.56 21.56 24.11
C PHE A 166 -18.33 22.31 23.03
N GLN A 167 -18.06 21.96 21.78
CA GLN A 167 -18.81 22.45 20.64
C GLN A 167 -19.63 21.32 20.05
N VAL A 168 -20.92 21.59 19.81
CA VAL A 168 -21.76 20.69 19.04
C VAL A 168 -21.38 20.87 17.57
N LEU A 169 -20.71 19.87 17.03
CA LEU A 169 -20.36 19.80 15.61
C LEU A 169 -21.26 18.78 14.95
N LYS A 170 -21.93 19.21 13.87
CA LYS A 170 -22.69 18.33 13.01
C LYS A 170 -21.70 17.46 12.24
N VAL A 171 -21.56 16.21 12.64
CA VAL A 171 -20.69 15.25 11.96
C VAL A 171 -21.51 14.47 10.96
N ASP A 172 -21.01 14.47 9.73
CA ASP A 172 -21.66 13.83 8.60
C ASP A 172 -20.99 12.50 8.28
N THR A 173 -21.73 11.42 8.39
CA THR A 173 -21.28 10.13 7.89
C THR A 173 -21.55 10.09 6.39
N ALA A 174 -20.46 10.08 5.61
CA ALA A 174 -20.51 9.93 4.17
C ALA A 174 -20.07 8.51 3.75
N VAL A 175 -20.78 7.94 2.79
CA VAL A 175 -20.29 6.78 2.03
C VAL A 175 -19.40 7.31 0.92
N ARG A 176 -18.15 6.85 0.94
CA ARG A 176 -17.08 7.37 0.08
C ARG A 176 -16.54 6.26 -0.79
N ASN A 177 -16.18 6.65 -2.00
CA ASN A 177 -15.53 5.79 -2.95
C ASN A 177 -14.21 6.44 -3.35
N HIS A 178 -13.09 5.88 -2.87
CA HIS A 178 -11.74 6.40 -3.11
C HIS A 178 -11.23 6.05 -4.52
N ARG A 179 -12.08 6.24 -5.53
CA ARG A 179 -11.69 5.97 -6.92
C ARG A 179 -10.79 7.10 -7.40
N PRO A 180 -9.59 6.78 -7.91
CA PRO A 180 -8.72 7.79 -8.51
C PRO A 180 -9.38 8.38 -9.75
N VAL A 181 -9.55 9.70 -9.76
CA VAL A 181 -10.12 10.47 -10.86
C VAL A 181 -9.01 11.19 -11.61
N GLN A 182 -8.78 10.81 -12.87
CA GLN A 182 -7.77 11.44 -13.71
C GLN A 182 -8.08 12.93 -13.92
N ILE A 183 -7.12 13.79 -13.55
CA ILE A 183 -7.15 15.22 -13.90
C ILE A 183 -6.41 15.45 -15.20
N LEU A 184 -5.22 14.87 -15.32
CA LEU A 184 -4.41 15.04 -16.51
C LEU A 184 -5.01 14.25 -17.67
N PRO A 185 -5.04 14.83 -18.88
CA PRO A 185 -5.41 14.09 -20.08
C PRO A 185 -4.36 13.04 -20.47
N ARG A 186 -3.12 13.13 -19.93
CA ARG A 186 -2.00 12.25 -20.25
C ARG A 186 -1.17 11.88 -19.03
N ALA A 187 -0.48 10.75 -19.12
CA ALA A 187 0.58 10.42 -18.17
C ALA A 187 1.84 11.26 -18.47
N VAL A 188 2.54 11.67 -17.41
CA VAL A 188 3.75 12.52 -17.46
C VAL A 188 4.99 11.65 -17.27
N ASP A 189 6.11 12.08 -17.85
CA ASP A 189 7.39 11.40 -17.64
C ASP A 189 8.01 11.80 -16.30
N PHE A 190 9.16 11.21 -15.97
CA PHE A 190 9.84 11.49 -14.70
C PHE A 190 10.35 12.92 -14.60
N ASN A 191 10.84 13.51 -15.69
CA ASN A 191 11.43 14.85 -15.67
C ASN A 191 10.35 15.91 -15.49
N GLU A 192 9.24 15.78 -16.23
CA GLU A 192 8.04 16.58 -16.06
C GLU A 192 7.47 16.39 -14.65
N TRP A 193 7.46 15.16 -14.13
CA TRP A 193 7.04 14.91 -12.76
C TRP A 193 7.91 15.61 -11.71
N GLN A 194 9.24 15.68 -11.89
CA GLN A 194 10.11 16.38 -10.95
C GLN A 194 9.75 17.87 -10.86
N GLU A 195 9.50 18.52 -11.99
CA GLU A 195 9.02 19.90 -12.01
C GLU A 195 7.65 20.02 -11.33
N LEU A 196 6.71 19.15 -11.70
CA LEU A 196 5.35 19.14 -11.15
C LEU A 196 5.31 18.90 -9.63
N SER A 197 6.15 18.01 -9.11
CA SER A 197 6.22 17.66 -7.69
C SER A 197 6.71 18.80 -6.79
N THR A 198 7.27 19.87 -7.39
CA THR A 198 7.67 21.08 -6.67
C THR A 198 6.45 21.90 -6.26
N TYR A 199 5.33 21.80 -7.00
CA TYR A 199 4.10 22.49 -6.62
C TYR A 199 3.49 21.85 -5.37
N PRO A 200 3.04 22.66 -4.40
CA PRO A 200 2.48 22.14 -3.16
C PRO A 200 1.41 21.08 -3.42
N ILE A 201 0.44 21.38 -4.30
CA ILE A 201 -0.71 20.51 -4.59
C ILE A 201 -0.34 19.11 -5.14
N LEU A 202 0.87 18.92 -5.66
CA LEU A 202 1.36 17.65 -6.22
C LEU A 202 2.50 17.04 -5.41
N ASN A 203 2.88 17.67 -4.31
CA ASN A 203 3.92 17.18 -3.43
C ASN A 203 3.34 16.05 -2.55
N GLY A 204 3.85 14.83 -2.74
CA GLY A 204 3.39 13.64 -2.01
C GLY A 204 3.80 13.58 -0.53
N ASN A 205 4.47 14.62 -0.01
CA ASN A 205 4.83 14.75 1.40
C ASN A 205 3.83 15.56 2.24
N MET A 206 2.64 15.87 1.70
CA MET A 206 1.53 16.45 2.48
C MET A 206 0.72 15.38 3.20
#